data_AF-A0A933K862-F1
#
_entry.id   AF-A0A933K862-F1
#
_cell.length_a   1.000
_cell.length_b   1.000
_cell.length_c   1.000
_cell.angle_alpha   90.00
_cell.angle_beta   90.00
_cell.angle_gamma   90.00
#
_symmetry.space_group_name_H-M   'P 1'
#
loop_
_entity.id
_entity.type
_entity.pdbx_description
1 polymer ?
#
loop_
_entity_poly.entity_id
_entity_poly.type
_entity_poly.pdbx_seq_one_letter_code
_entity_poly.pdbx_strand_id
1 'polypeptide(L)'
;MKRSTLILSAILALAAAAAARADLCARCSQLAFTADVGSCKACPKGTTTSGAFALCRACSKKLGQCESCRAALGGPAPAAGAPLAIGQEKNGKTVELPVAPAGILAIRLEGNPSTGFSWNLDRLEGSAVAGQGPIDFEESPSGRVGAGGLFIARFKAVKVGRSKIFLVYQRPWEKNVAPAKRFTITVVVKAAKNKR
;
A
#
# COMPACT_ATOMS: atom_id res chain seq x y z
N MET A 1 -23.23 -70.42 -14.67
CA MET A 1 -23.98 -69.18 -14.37
C MET A 1 -23.10 -68.23 -13.57
N LYS A 2 -22.55 -67.19 -14.20
CA LYS A 2 -22.47 -65.78 -13.75
C LYS A 2 -21.36 -65.06 -14.53
N ARG A 3 -21.84 -64.11 -15.33
CA ARG A 3 -21.09 -63.15 -16.16
C ARG A 3 -20.56 -62.01 -15.26
N SER A 4 -19.77 -61.12 -15.88
CA SER A 4 -19.68 -59.67 -15.56
C SER A 4 -18.59 -59.30 -14.52
N THR A 5 -17.70 -58.31 -14.71
CA THR A 5 -17.54 -57.27 -15.74
C THR A 5 -16.09 -56.75 -15.68
N LEU A 6 -15.45 -56.53 -16.83
CA LEU A 6 -14.21 -55.74 -16.98
C LEU A 6 -14.55 -54.25 -16.77
N ILE A 7 -13.95 -53.60 -15.77
CA ILE A 7 -14.10 -52.16 -15.55
C ILE A 7 -13.03 -51.44 -16.38
N LEU A 8 -13.43 -50.93 -17.55
CA LEU A 8 -12.64 -50.00 -18.36
C LEU A 8 -12.67 -48.63 -17.67
N SER A 9 -11.56 -48.23 -17.04
CA SER A 9 -11.42 -46.88 -16.47
C SER A 9 -10.98 -45.91 -17.57
N ALA A 10 -11.92 -45.17 -18.13
CA ALA A 10 -11.63 -44.07 -19.05
C ALA A 10 -11.07 -42.88 -18.26
N ILE A 11 -9.76 -42.66 -18.34
CA ILE A 11 -9.11 -41.47 -17.78
C ILE A 11 -9.36 -40.31 -18.75
N LEU A 12 -10.35 -39.48 -18.43
CA LEU A 12 -10.62 -38.23 -19.12
C LEU A 12 -9.53 -37.22 -18.75
N ALA A 13 -8.58 -36.97 -19.66
CA ALA A 13 -7.58 -35.91 -19.49
C ALA A 13 -8.28 -34.54 -19.58
N LEU A 14 -8.51 -33.90 -18.43
CA LEU A 14 -8.96 -32.50 -18.37
C LEU A 14 -7.78 -31.61 -18.80
N ALA A 15 -7.78 -31.17 -20.05
CA ALA A 15 -6.88 -30.10 -20.50
C ALA A 15 -7.31 -28.81 -19.81
N ALA A 16 -6.57 -28.40 -18.78
CA ALA A 16 -6.70 -27.07 -18.20
C ALA A 16 -6.29 -26.05 -19.28
N ALA A 17 -7.27 -25.41 -19.93
CA ALA A 17 -7.02 -24.24 -20.74
C ALA A 17 -6.39 -23.19 -19.81
N ALA A 18 -5.09 -22.94 -19.99
CA ALA A 18 -4.42 -21.83 -19.33
C ALA A 18 -5.11 -20.55 -19.79
N ALA A 19 -6.05 -20.05 -18.99
CA ALA A 19 -6.66 -18.75 -19.19
C ALA A 19 -5.51 -17.74 -19.33
N ALA A 20 -5.31 -17.25 -20.55
CA ALA A 20 -4.29 -16.27 -20.83
C ALA A 20 -4.52 -15.11 -19.86
N ARG A 21 -3.53 -14.84 -19.00
CA ARG A 21 -3.70 -13.96 -17.85
C ARG A 21 -4.17 -12.58 -18.34
N ALA A 22 -5.29 -12.09 -17.83
CA ALA A 22 -5.73 -10.73 -18.06
C ALA A 22 -4.70 -9.75 -17.47
N ASP A 23 -4.47 -8.62 -18.14
CA ASP A 23 -3.60 -7.54 -17.68
C ASP A 23 -4.34 -6.75 -16.56
N LEU A 24 -4.46 -7.37 -15.38
CA LEU A 24 -5.10 -6.80 -14.20
C LEU A 24 -4.07 -6.33 -13.17
N CYS A 25 -4.33 -5.21 -12.51
CA CYS A 25 -3.52 -4.75 -11.39
C CYS A 25 -3.70 -5.66 -10.16
N ALA A 26 -2.80 -5.57 -9.18
CA ALA A 26 -2.79 -6.43 -7.98
C ALA A 26 -4.13 -6.44 -7.21
N ARG A 27 -4.86 -5.33 -7.22
CA ARG A 27 -6.20 -5.27 -6.61
C ARG A 27 -7.25 -5.99 -7.45
N CYS A 28 -7.26 -5.75 -8.76
CA CYS A 28 -8.26 -6.33 -9.65
C CYS A 28 -8.04 -7.82 -9.87
N SER A 29 -6.80 -8.32 -9.85
CA SER A 29 -6.50 -9.74 -10.02
C SER A 29 -7.01 -10.62 -8.87
N GLN A 30 -7.37 -10.02 -7.73
CA GLN A 30 -7.96 -10.72 -6.58
C GLN A 30 -9.50 -10.74 -6.62
N LEU A 31 -10.12 -10.04 -7.57
CA LEU A 31 -11.56 -9.99 -7.71
C LEU A 31 -12.05 -11.10 -8.64
N ALA A 32 -13.24 -11.63 -8.37
CA ALA A 32 -13.93 -12.50 -9.28
C ALA A 32 -14.69 -11.66 -10.31
N PHE A 33 -14.53 -11.99 -11.59
CA PHE A 33 -15.25 -11.35 -12.69
C PHE A 33 -16.12 -12.37 -13.41
N THR A 34 -17.29 -11.93 -13.84
CA THR A 34 -18.17 -12.71 -14.71
C THR A 34 -17.55 -12.83 -16.11
N ALA A 35 -17.72 -13.99 -16.73
CA ALA A 35 -17.19 -14.29 -18.06
C ALA A 35 -18.18 -13.90 -19.17
N ASP A 36 -18.71 -12.68 -19.10
CA ASP A 36 -19.57 -12.09 -20.12
C ASP A 36 -18.76 -11.19 -21.06
N VAL A 37 -19.11 -11.13 -22.34
CA VAL A 37 -18.37 -10.30 -23.30
C VAL A 37 -18.78 -8.84 -23.15
N GLY A 38 -17.81 -7.97 -22.92
CA GLY A 38 -18.00 -6.51 -22.88
C GLY A 38 -17.33 -5.79 -24.05
N SER A 39 -17.41 -4.45 -24.01
CA SER A 39 -16.84 -3.56 -25.03
C SER A 39 -15.72 -2.70 -24.45
N CYS A 40 -14.61 -2.62 -25.19
CA CYS A 40 -13.48 -1.78 -24.84
C CYS A 40 -13.86 -0.29 -24.94
N LYS A 41 -13.53 0.49 -23.90
CA LYS A 41 -13.76 1.95 -23.89
C LYS A 41 -12.68 2.74 -24.63
N ALA A 42 -11.58 2.10 -25.04
CA ALA A 42 -10.45 2.76 -25.69
C ALA A 42 -10.32 2.46 -27.19
N CYS A 43 -11.07 1.49 -27.73
CA CYS A 43 -11.11 1.26 -29.17
C CYS A 43 -12.47 0.71 -29.62
N PRO A 44 -12.96 1.11 -30.80
CA PRO A 44 -14.29 0.74 -31.28
C PRO A 44 -14.44 -0.73 -31.67
N LYS A 45 -13.32 -1.45 -31.90
CA LYS A 45 -13.31 -2.86 -32.34
C LYS A 45 -12.95 -3.85 -31.22
N GLY A 46 -12.61 -3.36 -30.02
CA GLY A 46 -12.11 -4.22 -28.95
C GLY A 46 -13.25 -4.80 -28.13
N THR A 47 -13.27 -6.12 -27.99
CA THR A 47 -14.11 -6.81 -27.00
C THR A 47 -13.30 -7.14 -25.75
N THR A 48 -14.00 -7.26 -24.61
CA THR A 48 -13.42 -7.66 -23.33
C THR A 48 -13.94 -9.03 -22.92
N THR A 49 -13.16 -9.76 -22.12
CA THR A 49 -13.53 -11.10 -21.61
C THR A 49 -14.44 -11.05 -20.38
N SER A 50 -14.77 -9.84 -19.92
CA SER A 50 -15.75 -9.55 -18.87
C SER A 50 -16.43 -8.21 -19.20
N GLY A 51 -17.75 -8.08 -18.98
CA GLY A 51 -18.45 -6.80 -19.07
C GLY A 51 -17.96 -5.78 -18.04
N ALA A 52 -17.31 -6.25 -16.97
CA ALA A 52 -16.67 -5.41 -15.97
C ALA A 52 -15.33 -4.78 -16.42
N PHE A 53 -14.79 -5.19 -17.57
CA PHE A 53 -13.51 -4.67 -18.06
C PHE A 53 -13.71 -3.42 -18.90
N ALA A 54 -12.93 -2.38 -18.59
CA ALA A 54 -12.91 -1.12 -19.30
C ALA A 54 -12.06 -1.15 -20.58
N LEU A 55 -11.05 -2.03 -20.67
CA LEU A 55 -10.13 -2.12 -21.80
C LEU A 55 -10.02 -3.56 -22.30
N CYS A 56 -9.91 -3.75 -23.62
CA CYS A 56 -9.44 -5.01 -24.18
C CYS A 56 -7.94 -5.18 -23.91
N ARG A 57 -7.45 -6.42 -23.94
CA ARG A 57 -6.03 -6.74 -23.72
C ARG A 57 -5.07 -5.91 -24.58
N ALA A 58 -5.40 -5.72 -25.87
CA ALA A 58 -4.55 -4.94 -26.77
C ALA A 58 -4.44 -3.47 -26.34
N CYS A 59 -5.55 -2.86 -25.92
CA CYS A 59 -5.56 -1.49 -25.39
C CYS A 59 -4.87 -1.40 -24.03
N SER A 60 -5.09 -2.37 -23.14
CA SER A 60 -4.41 -2.46 -21.84
C SER A 60 -2.89 -2.49 -22.02
N LYS A 61 -2.38 -3.36 -22.91
CA LYS A 61 -0.96 -3.44 -23.24
C LYS A 61 -0.41 -2.17 -23.87
N LYS A 62 -1.16 -1.55 -24.81
CA LYS A 62 -0.75 -0.30 -25.47
C LYS A 62 -0.70 0.88 -24.51
N LEU A 63 -1.64 0.96 -23.56
CA LEU A 63 -1.79 2.07 -22.63
C LEU A 63 -1.04 1.87 -21.31
N GLY A 64 -0.57 0.65 -21.01
CA GLY A 64 -0.07 0.30 -19.70
C GLY A 64 -1.13 0.53 -18.61
N GLN A 65 -2.36 0.07 -18.82
CA GLN A 65 -3.50 0.30 -17.92
C GLN A 65 -4.29 -0.98 -17.66
N CYS A 66 -4.78 -1.16 -16.44
CA CYS A 66 -5.53 -2.34 -15.99
C CYS A 66 -6.78 -2.53 -16.84
N GLU A 67 -7.01 -3.77 -17.32
CA GLU A 67 -8.19 -4.12 -18.12
C GLU A 67 -9.50 -3.77 -17.39
N SER A 68 -9.55 -3.94 -16.05
CA SER A 68 -10.74 -3.64 -15.24
C SER A 68 -10.88 -2.16 -14.89
N CYS A 69 -9.91 -1.60 -14.16
CA CYS A 69 -10.06 -0.28 -13.51
C CYS A 69 -9.29 0.85 -14.19
N ARG A 70 -8.57 0.58 -15.29
CA ARG A 70 -7.68 1.52 -16.00
C ARG A 70 -6.53 2.11 -15.18
N ALA A 71 -6.29 1.64 -13.95
CA ALA A 71 -5.10 2.00 -13.18
C ALA A 71 -3.81 1.63 -13.95
N ALA A 72 -2.77 2.45 -13.86
CA ALA A 72 -1.51 2.19 -14.57
C ALA A 72 -0.92 0.82 -14.18
N LEU A 73 -0.64 -0.02 -15.17
CA LEU A 73 0.14 -1.24 -15.06
C LEU A 73 1.58 -0.89 -15.38
N GLY A 74 2.49 -1.14 -14.45
CA GLY A 74 3.89 -0.74 -14.61
C GLY A 74 4.20 0.70 -14.17
N GLY A 75 3.23 1.43 -13.62
CA GLY A 75 3.58 2.41 -12.57
C GLY A 75 4.26 1.66 -11.43
N PRO A 76 5.15 2.28 -10.62
CA PRO A 76 5.79 1.57 -9.52
C PRO A 76 4.69 0.86 -8.74
N ALA A 77 4.72 -0.49 -8.74
CA ALA A 77 3.98 -1.23 -7.74
C ALA A 77 4.28 -0.53 -6.41
N PRO A 78 3.31 -0.34 -5.48
CA PRO A 78 3.71 0.00 -4.13
C PRO A 78 4.73 -1.06 -3.76
N ALA A 79 6.00 -0.65 -3.66
CA ALA A 79 7.13 -1.58 -3.67
C ALA A 79 6.85 -2.65 -2.62
N ALA A 80 7.27 -3.90 -2.81
CA ALA A 80 7.26 -4.84 -1.69
C ALA A 80 8.04 -4.17 -0.53
N GLY A 81 7.34 -3.67 0.50
CA GLY A 81 7.89 -2.69 1.45
C GLY A 81 7.29 -1.27 1.41
N ALA A 82 6.15 -1.05 0.74
CA ALA A 82 5.44 0.23 0.78
C ALA A 82 5.17 0.61 2.23
N PRO A 83 5.44 1.86 2.62
CA PRO A 83 5.35 2.26 4.00
C PRO A 83 3.91 2.13 4.48
N LEU A 84 3.74 1.55 5.67
CA LEU A 84 2.53 1.72 6.45
C LEU A 84 2.38 3.22 6.74
N ALA A 85 1.51 3.89 6.00
CA ALA A 85 1.22 5.30 6.21
C ALA A 85 0.14 5.44 7.29
N ILE A 86 0.41 6.28 8.29
CA ILE A 86 -0.55 6.62 9.35
C ILE A 86 -0.62 8.13 9.53
N GLY A 87 -1.76 8.63 9.97
CA GLY A 87 -1.95 10.03 10.29
C GLY A 87 -2.26 10.29 11.76
N GLN A 88 -2.78 11.48 12.01
CA GLN A 88 -3.11 11.99 13.34
C GLN A 88 -4.16 11.13 14.07
N GLU A 89 -5.00 10.40 13.33
CA GLU A 89 -6.00 9.46 13.85
C GLU A 89 -5.40 8.26 14.61
N LYS A 90 -4.08 8.04 14.49
CA LYS A 90 -3.34 7.00 15.23
C LYS A 90 -2.63 7.52 16.48
N ASN A 91 -2.82 8.79 16.86
CA ASN A 91 -2.21 9.33 18.07
C ASN A 91 -2.63 8.53 19.32
N GLY A 92 -1.66 8.17 20.15
CA GLY A 92 -1.82 7.34 21.35
C GLY A 92 -2.03 5.85 21.09
N LYS A 93 -2.08 5.40 19.82
CA LYS A 93 -2.44 4.02 19.48
C LYS A 93 -1.22 3.11 19.32
N THR A 94 -1.49 1.85 19.01
CA THR A 94 -0.49 0.85 18.65
C THR A 94 -0.69 0.43 17.19
N VAL A 95 0.41 0.24 16.46
CA VAL A 95 0.43 -0.35 15.12
C VAL A 95 1.39 -1.51 15.05
N GLU A 96 1.15 -2.42 14.11
CA GLU A 96 2.01 -3.57 13.86
C GLU A 96 2.80 -3.38 12.57
N LEU A 97 4.06 -3.81 12.56
CA LEU A 97 4.95 -3.69 11.42
C LEU A 97 5.74 -5.00 11.24
N PRO A 98 5.83 -5.58 10.04
CA PRO A 98 6.65 -6.76 9.83
C PRO A 98 8.14 -6.40 9.82
N VAL A 99 8.98 -7.30 10.35
CA VAL A 99 10.44 -7.18 10.25
C VAL A 99 10.97 -7.55 8.86
N ALA A 100 10.25 -8.40 8.12
CA ALA A 100 10.64 -8.89 6.79
C ALA A 100 9.43 -8.93 5.82
N PRO A 101 9.57 -8.44 4.58
CA PRO A 101 10.63 -7.51 4.15
C PRO A 101 10.62 -6.28 5.07
N ALA A 102 11.78 -5.60 5.20
CA ALA A 102 11.96 -4.56 6.21
C ALA A 102 10.83 -3.51 6.17
N GLY A 103 9.90 -3.59 7.12
CA GLY A 103 8.70 -2.77 7.12
C GLY A 103 9.05 -1.31 7.36
N ILE A 104 8.44 -0.42 6.58
CA ILE A 104 8.58 1.02 6.74
C ILE A 104 7.29 1.57 7.34
N LEU A 105 7.40 2.45 8.32
CA LEU A 105 6.31 3.25 8.88
C LEU A 105 6.51 4.70 8.43
N ALA A 106 5.50 5.30 7.82
CA ALA A 106 5.46 6.72 7.49
C ALA A 106 4.36 7.41 8.30
N ILE A 107 4.75 8.32 9.18
CA ILE A 107 3.82 9.11 10.00
C ILE A 107 3.62 10.45 9.28
N ARG A 108 2.39 10.72 8.84
CA ARG A 108 2.01 11.92 8.07
C ARG A 108 1.18 12.84 8.97
N LEU A 109 1.76 13.96 9.39
CA LEU A 109 1.11 14.89 10.31
C LEU A 109 0.92 16.24 9.66
N GLU A 110 -0.28 16.80 9.79
CA GLU A 110 -0.56 18.15 9.30
C GLU A 110 0.27 19.19 10.05
N GLY A 111 0.77 20.16 9.29
CA GLY A 111 1.48 21.30 9.84
C GLY A 111 1.60 22.42 8.81
N ASN A 112 2.07 23.58 9.25
CA ASN A 112 2.27 24.73 8.39
C ASN A 112 3.63 25.38 8.71
N PRO A 113 4.69 25.10 7.93
CA PRO A 113 6.02 25.65 8.16
C PRO A 113 6.07 27.18 8.02
N SER A 114 5.15 27.80 7.27
CA SER A 114 5.09 29.28 7.15
C SER A 114 4.79 29.99 8.48
N THR A 115 4.24 29.27 9.46
CA THR A 115 3.98 29.79 10.82
C THR A 115 5.19 29.67 11.76
N GLY A 116 6.28 29.09 11.26
CA GLY A 116 7.50 28.80 12.01
C GLY A 116 7.49 27.48 12.80
N PHE A 117 6.36 26.77 12.82
CA PHE A 117 6.25 25.49 13.50
C PHE A 117 6.70 24.33 12.62
N SER A 118 7.33 23.33 13.24
CA SER A 118 7.73 22.08 12.59
C SER A 118 7.49 20.88 13.50
N TRP A 119 7.22 19.72 12.89
CA TRP A 119 7.23 18.45 13.62
C TRP A 119 8.67 17.97 13.78
N ASN A 120 9.02 17.52 14.99
CA ASN A 120 10.35 17.01 15.33
C ASN A 120 10.22 15.71 16.14
N LEU A 121 11.24 14.84 16.04
CA LEU A 121 11.37 13.69 16.92
C LEU A 121 11.84 14.16 18.30
N ASP A 122 10.99 14.02 19.30
CA ASP A 122 11.30 14.33 20.69
C ASP A 122 12.05 13.16 21.34
N ARG A 123 11.50 11.95 21.18
CA ARG A 123 12.05 10.74 21.79
C ARG A 123 11.68 9.50 20.99
N LEU A 124 12.59 8.54 20.98
CA LEU A 124 12.35 7.17 20.55
C LEU A 124 12.71 6.23 21.70
N GLU A 125 11.72 5.48 22.20
CA GLU A 125 11.93 4.46 23.22
C GLU A 125 11.93 3.06 22.60
N GLY A 126 12.83 2.20 23.06
CA GLY A 126 13.04 0.87 22.50
C GLY A 126 13.91 0.87 21.25
N SER A 127 14.15 -0.32 20.69
CA SER A 127 15.08 -0.52 19.56
C SER A 127 14.51 -1.40 18.45
N ALA A 128 13.18 -1.55 18.39
CA ALA A 128 12.49 -2.33 17.36
C ALA A 128 12.41 -1.59 16.01
N VAL A 129 12.43 -0.26 16.04
CA VAL A 129 12.47 0.60 14.84
C VAL A 129 13.63 1.60 14.92
N ALA A 130 14.07 2.10 13.76
CA ALA A 130 15.04 3.18 13.62
C ALA A 130 14.51 4.27 12.67
N GLY A 131 14.79 5.54 12.96
CA GLY A 131 14.46 6.64 12.05
C GLY A 131 15.24 6.54 10.74
N GLN A 132 14.66 7.01 9.63
CA GLN A 132 15.27 6.97 8.29
C GLN A 132 15.80 8.32 7.81
N GLY A 133 16.14 9.22 8.74
CA GLY A 133 16.64 10.55 8.43
C GLY A 133 15.69 11.66 8.89
N PRO A 134 15.77 12.86 8.28
CA PRO A 134 14.95 14.01 8.67
C PRO A 134 13.46 13.78 8.36
N ILE A 135 12.63 14.63 8.96
CA ILE A 135 11.19 14.69 8.65
C ILE A 135 11.02 15.56 7.40
N ASP A 136 10.46 14.98 6.35
CA ASP A 136 10.18 15.71 5.11
C ASP A 136 8.91 16.56 5.25
N PHE A 137 8.76 17.54 4.37
CA PHE A 137 7.52 18.31 4.20
C PHE A 137 7.00 18.18 2.77
N GLU A 138 5.71 17.87 2.64
CA GLU A 138 4.97 17.80 1.38
C GLU A 138 3.89 18.89 1.40
N GLU A 139 3.97 19.83 0.45
CA GLU A 139 3.00 20.93 0.32
C GLU A 139 1.59 20.41 0.00
N SER A 140 0.57 21.16 0.43
CA SER A 140 -0.80 20.86 0.03
C SER A 140 -0.96 21.01 -1.50
N PRO A 141 -1.70 20.11 -2.18
CA PRO A 141 -1.95 20.19 -3.61
C PRO A 141 -2.66 21.47 -4.07
N SER A 142 -3.19 22.28 -3.15
CA SER A 142 -3.83 23.55 -3.48
C SER A 142 -2.85 24.60 -4.02
N GLY A 143 -1.54 24.42 -3.85
CA GLY A 143 -0.50 25.30 -4.39
C GLY A 143 -0.57 26.74 -3.89
N ARG A 144 -1.35 27.01 -2.83
CA ARG A 144 -1.52 28.36 -2.28
C ARG A 144 -0.34 28.69 -1.39
N VAL A 145 0.31 29.83 -1.64
CA VAL A 145 1.37 30.36 -0.80
C VAL A 145 0.88 30.47 0.65
N GLY A 146 1.67 29.92 1.59
CA GLY A 146 1.34 29.90 3.02
C GLY A 146 0.35 28.81 3.44
N ALA A 147 -0.11 27.95 2.52
CA ALA A 147 -0.87 26.78 2.89
C ALA A 147 -0.01 25.81 3.71
N GLY A 148 -0.65 25.11 4.64
CA GLY A 148 -0.03 23.98 5.31
C GLY A 148 0.22 22.81 4.36
N GLY A 149 0.73 21.73 4.93
CA GLY A 149 1.01 20.49 4.24
C GLY A 149 1.20 19.36 5.23
N LEU A 150 1.92 18.33 4.81
CA LEU A 150 2.17 17.14 5.60
C LEU A 150 3.66 17.02 5.93
N PHE A 151 3.95 16.92 7.22
CA PHE A 151 5.25 16.48 7.70
C PHE A 151 5.28 14.95 7.71
N ILE A 152 6.34 14.36 7.16
CA ILE A 152 6.46 12.91 6.95
C ILE A 152 7.70 12.39 7.70
N ALA A 153 7.46 11.73 8.84
CA ALA A 153 8.52 11.05 9.59
C ALA A 153 8.56 9.57 9.20
N ARG A 154 9.73 9.05 8.80
CA ARG A 154 9.89 7.64 8.39
C ARG A 154 10.72 6.83 9.38
N PHE A 155 10.25 5.63 9.68
CA PHE A 155 10.89 4.66 10.56
C PHE A 155 10.95 3.28 9.89
N LYS A 156 12.09 2.61 10.00
CA LYS A 156 12.30 1.25 9.50
C LYS A 156 12.24 0.25 10.66
N ALA A 157 11.54 -0.87 10.46
CA ALA A 157 11.63 -2.03 11.34
C ALA A 157 13.04 -2.62 11.29
N VAL A 158 13.69 -2.73 12.44
CA VAL A 158 15.06 -3.28 12.55
C VAL A 158 15.09 -4.65 13.21
N LYS A 159 14.21 -4.90 14.20
CA LYS A 159 14.08 -6.19 14.87
C LYS A 159 12.70 -6.36 15.50
N VAL A 160 12.30 -7.60 15.74
CA VAL A 160 11.08 -7.92 16.50
C VAL A 160 11.16 -7.29 17.89
N GLY A 161 10.06 -6.71 18.34
CA GLY A 161 9.97 -6.04 19.63
C GLY A 161 8.98 -4.88 19.63
N ARG A 162 9.08 -4.03 20.64
CA ARG A 162 8.22 -2.86 20.82
C ARG A 162 9.06 -1.59 20.89
N SER A 163 8.62 -0.56 20.19
CA SER A 163 9.18 0.79 20.28
C SER A 163 8.06 1.82 20.41
N LYS A 164 8.33 2.95 21.07
CA LYS A 164 7.39 4.06 21.20
C LYS A 164 8.01 5.32 20.65
N ILE A 165 7.30 5.98 19.74
CA ILE A 165 7.76 7.16 19.02
C ILE A 165 7.00 8.36 19.58
N PHE A 166 7.72 9.44 19.89
CA PHE A 166 7.17 10.70 20.36
C PHE A 166 7.60 11.82 19.42
N LEU A 167 6.62 12.46 18.79
CA LEU A 167 6.82 13.63 17.95
C LEU A 167 6.19 14.87 18.60
N VAL A 168 6.81 16.02 18.41
CA VAL A 168 6.35 17.31 18.94
C VAL A 168 6.28 18.34 17.82
N TYR A 169 5.26 19.19 17.87
CA TYR A 169 5.06 20.30 16.94
C TYR A 169 5.35 21.61 17.65
N GLN A 170 6.46 22.26 17.30
CA GLN A 170 6.94 23.46 18.00
C GLN A 170 7.79 24.35 17.08
N ARG A 171 8.05 25.57 17.54
CA ARG A 171 9.05 26.46 16.96
C ARG A 171 10.43 26.09 17.54
N PRO A 172 11.41 25.70 16.71
CA PRO A 172 12.69 25.22 17.24
C PRO A 172 13.51 26.30 17.97
N TRP A 173 13.23 27.58 17.75
CA TRP A 173 13.91 28.71 18.40
C TRP A 173 13.27 29.16 19.72
N GLU A 174 12.04 28.74 20.03
CA GLU A 174 11.36 29.11 21.28
C GLU A 174 11.78 28.16 22.40
N LYS A 175 12.63 28.65 23.32
CA LYS A 175 13.09 27.88 24.48
C LYS A 175 12.04 27.90 25.59
N ASN A 176 11.94 26.79 26.34
CA ASN A 176 11.07 26.64 27.51
C ASN A 176 9.57 26.82 27.25
N VAL A 177 9.13 26.73 25.99
CA VAL A 177 7.71 26.75 25.61
C VAL A 177 7.23 25.32 25.39
N ALA A 178 6.06 24.99 25.91
CA ALA A 178 5.45 23.70 25.68
C ALA A 178 5.11 23.52 24.18
N PRO A 179 5.31 22.32 23.59
CA PRO A 179 4.95 22.08 22.20
C PRO A 179 3.46 22.32 21.95
N ALA A 180 3.13 22.95 20.83
CA ALA A 180 1.74 23.21 20.44
C ALA A 180 0.94 21.93 20.17
N LYS A 181 1.60 20.88 19.67
CA LYS A 181 0.99 19.55 19.51
C LYS A 181 1.98 18.45 19.88
N ARG A 182 1.42 17.30 20.27
CA ARG A 182 2.16 16.06 20.51
C ARG A 182 1.53 14.92 19.75
N PHE A 183 2.36 14.04 19.20
CA PHE A 183 1.94 12.79 18.60
C PHE A 183 2.75 11.66 19.21
N THR A 184 2.06 10.59 19.61
CA THR A 184 2.68 9.40 20.18
C THR A 184 2.13 8.17 19.49
N ILE A 185 3.00 7.22 19.15
CA ILE A 185 2.57 5.93 18.61
C ILE A 185 3.44 4.82 19.18
N THR A 186 2.81 3.69 19.48
CA THR A 186 3.57 2.46 19.75
C THR A 186 3.64 1.59 18.51
N VAL A 187 4.84 1.13 18.17
CA VAL A 187 5.08 0.18 17.09
C VAL A 187 5.46 -1.18 17.67
N VAL A 188 4.71 -2.21 17.29
CA VAL A 188 5.04 -3.61 17.59
C VAL A 188 5.55 -4.25 16.32
N VAL A 189 6.85 -4.56 16.30
CA VAL A 189 7.48 -5.24 15.17
C VAL A 189 7.35 -6.74 15.36
N LYS A 190 6.81 -7.44 14.37
CA LYS A 190 6.59 -8.90 14.39
C LYS A 190 7.33 -9.62 13.27
N ALA A 191 7.61 -10.91 13.48
CA ALA A 191 8.11 -11.78 12.42
C ALA A 191 7.11 -11.87 11.26
N ALA A 192 7.61 -11.99 10.03
CA ALA A 192 6.76 -12.22 8.87
C ALA A 192 6.03 -13.55 9.02
N LYS A 193 4.69 -13.54 8.88
CA LYS A 193 3.93 -14.79 8.84
C LYS A 193 4.10 -15.40 7.45
N ASN A 194 4.96 -16.41 7.31
CA ASN A 194 4.97 -17.23 6.09
C ASN A 194 3.66 -18.02 6.05
N LYS A 195 2.76 -17.68 5.12
CA LYS A 195 1.71 -18.61 4.68
C LYS A 195 2.41 -19.70 3.88
N ARG A 196 2.43 -20.92 4.42
CA ARG A 196 2.74 -22.14 3.64
C ARG A 196 1.56 -22.45 2.73
#